data_AF-S4HYK4-F1
#
_entry.id   AF-S4HYK4-F1
#
_cell.length_a   1.000
_cell.length_b   1.000
_cell.length_c   1.000
_cell.angle_alpha   90.00
_cell.angle_beta   90.00
_cell.angle_gamma   90.00
#
_symmetry.space_group_name_H-M   'P 1'
#
loop_
_entity.id
_entity.type
_entity.pdbx_description
1 polymer ?
#
loop_
_entity_poly.entity_id
_entity_poly.type
_entity_poly.pdbx_seq_one_letter_code
_entity_poly.pdbx_strand_id
1 'polypeptide(L)' 'MTIGLKNSGLSGLNKGLFISFEGIDGVGKTTQVEALRDFLQARGLEVVVTREPGGTPLGEQLRNILLHGGA' A
#
# COMPACT_ATOMS: atom_id res chain seq x y z
N MET A 1 2.94 4.01 3.55
CA MET A 1 1.93 3.40 2.63
C MET A 1 2.69 2.57 1.63
N THR A 2 2.14 1.45 1.18
CA THR A 2 2.96 0.46 0.47
C THR A 2 2.24 -0.21 -0.69
N ILE A 3 2.99 -0.58 -1.73
CA ILE A 3 2.50 -1.26 -2.92
C ILE A 3 3.27 -2.57 -3.10
N GLY A 4 2.55 -3.69 -3.25
CA GLY A 4 3.07 -4.99 -3.66
C GLY A 4 2.68 -5.31 -5.11
N LEU A 5 3.61 -5.78 -5.93
CA LEU A 5 3.34 -6.29 -7.27
C LEU A 5 3.44 -7.81 -7.30
N LYS A 6 2.45 -8.48 -7.87
CA LYS A 6 2.47 -9.92 -8.13
C LYS A 6 2.51 -10.16 -9.62
N ASN A 7 3.25 -11.19 -10.04
CA ASN A 7 3.34 -11.56 -11.44
C ASN A 7 2.46 -12.78 -11.71
N SER A 8 1.36 -12.59 -12.44
CA SER A 8 0.48 -13.68 -12.87
C SER A 8 1.08 -14.37 -14.11
N GLY A 9 2.15 -15.13 -13.90
CA GLY A 9 2.80 -15.92 -14.96
C GLY A 9 3.56 -17.09 -14.36
N LEU A 10 3.06 -18.31 -14.58
CA LEU A 10 3.71 -19.58 -14.25
C LEU A 10 5.03 -19.72 -15.02
N SER A 11 6.10 -19.15 -14.48
CA SER A 11 7.50 -19.46 -14.80
C SER A 11 8.31 -19.12 -13.54
N GLY A 12 9.11 -20.07 -13.06
CA GLY A 12 9.70 -20.08 -11.71
C GLY A 12 10.17 -18.73 -11.15
N LEU A 13 9.82 -18.48 -9.88
CA LEU A 13 10.38 -17.43 -9.02
C LEU A 13 10.44 -16.02 -9.63
N ASN A 14 9.37 -15.57 -10.29
CA ASN A 14 9.19 -14.13 -10.53
C ASN A 14 8.95 -13.42 -9.19
N LYS A 15 10.00 -12.83 -8.63
CA LYS A 15 9.94 -12.06 -7.37
C LYS A 15 8.99 -10.86 -7.55
N GLY A 16 8.06 -10.71 -6.60
CA GLY A 16 7.26 -9.49 -6.51
C GLY A 16 8.10 -8.28 -6.12
N LEU A 17 7.55 -7.08 -6.35
CA LEU A 17 8.18 -5.81 -5.96
C LEU A 17 7.43 -5.18 -4.79
N PHE A 18 8.15 -4.68 -3.79
CA PHE A 18 7.60 -3.99 -2.62
C PHE A 18 8.09 -2.54 -2.61
N ILE A 19 7.15 -1.59 -2.61
CA ILE A 19 7.43 -0.14 -2.74
C ILE A 19 6.79 0.60 -1.57
N SER A 20 7.57 1.27 -0.72
CA SER A 20 7.07 2.14 0.34
C SER A 20 7.13 3.62 -0.04
N PHE A 21 6.08 4.34 0.36
CA PHE A 21 5.98 5.79 0.24
C PHE A 21 6.08 6.42 1.64
N GLU A 22 7.17 7.18 1.83
CA GLU A 22 7.53 7.87 3.06
C GLU A 22 7.48 9.40 2.88
N GLY A 23 7.26 10.13 3.98
CA GLY A 23 7.23 11.59 3.98
C GLY A 23 6.32 12.17 5.06
N ILE A 24 6.35 13.50 5.23
CA ILE A 24 5.54 14.21 6.24
C ILE A 24 4.03 14.11 5.97
N ASP A 25 3.20 14.41 6.96
CA ASP A 25 1.75 14.42 6.78
C ASP A 25 1.31 15.56 5.85
N GLY A 26 0.30 15.29 5.03
CA GLY A 26 -0.17 16.22 4.00
C GLY A 26 0.70 16.29 2.73
N VAL A 27 1.87 15.63 2.64
CA VAL A 27 2.75 15.69 1.46
C VAL A 27 2.20 15.00 0.19
N GLY A 28 1.01 14.39 0.27
CA GLY A 28 0.37 13.74 -0.88
C GLY A 28 0.72 12.26 -1.08
N LYS A 29 1.20 11.55 -0.05
CA LYS A 29 1.52 10.11 -0.11
C LYS A 29 0.37 9.27 -0.69
N THR A 30 -0.86 9.52 -0.23
CA THR A 30 -2.07 8.81 -0.70
C THR A 30 -2.28 9.01 -2.20
N THR A 31 -2.19 10.25 -2.66
CA THR A 31 -2.37 10.61 -4.06
C THR A 31 -1.34 9.91 -4.95
N GLN A 32 -0.08 9.87 -4.52
CA GLN A 32 0.99 9.24 -5.30
C GLN A 32 0.87 7.70 -5.33
N VAL A 33 0.41 7.10 -4.23
CA VAL A 33 0.15 5.65 -4.16
C VAL A 33 -0.96 5.25 -5.13
N GLU A 34 -2.05 6.01 -5.18
CA GLU A 34 -3.17 5.77 -6.09
C GLU A 34 -2.75 5.96 -7.56
N ALA A 35 -2.02 7.04 -7.86
CA ALA A 35 -1.50 7.29 -9.20
C ALA A 35 -0.57 6.16 -9.68
N LEU A 36 0.32 5.66 -8.82
CA LEU A 36 1.21 4.55 -9.16
C LEU A 36 0.43 3.24 -9.33
N ARG A 37 -0.56 2.97 -8.48
CA ARG A 37 -1.43 1.79 -8.63
C ARG A 37 -2.09 1.79 -10.00
N ASP A 38 -2.74 2.88 -10.38
CA ASP A 38 -3.50 2.98 -11.63
C ASP A 38 -2.56 2.85 -12.85
N PHE A 39 -1.37 3.47 -12.77
CA PHE A 39 -0.33 3.35 -13.80
C PHE A 39 0.15 1.91 -14.03
N LEU A 40 0.31 1.14 -12.96
CA LEU A 40 0.79 -0.25 -13.01
C LEU A 40 -0.33 -1.21 -13.43
N GLN A 41 -1.55 -1.00 -12.95
CA GLN A 41 -2.72 -1.77 -13.37
C GLN A 41 -3.03 -1.57 -14.87
N ALA A 42 -2.88 -0.36 -15.38
CA ALA A 42 -3.02 -0.06 -16.82
C ALA A 42 -2.00 -0.82 -17.70
N ARG A 43 -0.92 -1.35 -17.10
CA ARG A 43 0.10 -2.18 -17.77
C ARG A 43 -0.13 -3.68 -17.58
N GLY A 44 -1.26 -4.07 -16.98
CA GLY A 44 -1.61 -5.47 -16.74
C GLY A 44 -0.88 -6.10 -15.55
N LEU A 45 -0.30 -5.30 -14.65
CA LEU A 45 0.34 -5.80 -13.43
C LEU A 45 -0.69 -5.97 -12.31
N GLU A 46 -0.59 -7.05 -11.54
CA GLU A 46 -1.37 -7.22 -10.32
C GLU A 46 -0.76 -6.35 -9.22
N VAL A 47 -1.55 -5.42 -8.68
CA VAL A 47 -1.13 -4.44 -7.68
C VAL A 47 -1.93 -4.62 -6.39
N VAL A 48 -1.23 -4.71 -5.26
CA VAL A 48 -1.80 -4.74 -3.91
C VAL A 48 -1.36 -3.47 -3.19
N VAL A 49 -2.29 -2.69 -2.66
CA VAL A 49 -1.99 -1.49 -1.87
C VAL A 49 -2.27 -1.75 -0.40
N THR A 50 -1.36 -1.36 0.49
CA THR A 50 -1.52 -1.41 1.94
C THR A 50 -1.19 -0.05 2.58
N ARG A 51 -1.72 0.19 3.78
CA ARG A 51 -1.50 1.43 4.55
C ARG A 51 -1.22 1.09 6.01
N GLU A 52 -0.30 1.82 6.64
CA GLU A 52 0.06 1.69 8.04
C GLU A 52 0.06 3.06 8.75
N PRO A 53 -0.29 3.14 10.05
CA PRO A 53 -1.00 2.10 10.81
C PRO A 53 -2.40 1.87 10.18
N GLY A 54 -2.82 0.61 10.07
CA GLY A 54 -4.01 0.23 9.31
C GLY A 54 -3.80 -1.03 8.46
N GLY A 55 -4.75 -1.32 7.57
CA GLY A 55 -4.61 -2.39 6.55
C GLY A 55 -4.91 -3.82 7.03
N THR A 56 -5.16 -3.99 8.33
CA THR A 56 -5.78 -5.19 8.93
C THR A 56 -6.83 -4.74 9.94
N PRO A 57 -7.82 -5.58 10.32
CA PRO A 57 -8.81 -5.20 11.32
C PRO A 57 -8.20 -4.69 12.64
N LEU A 58 -7.11 -5.33 13.09
CA LEU A 58 -6.35 -4.90 14.27
C LEU A 58 -5.59 -3.58 14.02
N GLY A 59 -4.96 -3.44 12.85
CA GLY A 59 -4.26 -2.21 12.48
C GLY A 59 -5.17 -0.98 12.42
N GLU A 60 -6.42 -1.14 11.98
CA GLU A 60 -7.43 -0.06 12.00
C GLU A 60 -7.83 0.33 13.42
N GLN A 61 -8.01 -0.65 14.32
CA GLN A 61 -8.27 -0.36 15.75
C GLN A 61 -7.11 0.39 16.40
N LEU A 62 -5.87 -0.05 16.15
CA LEU A 62 -4.68 0.59 16.68
C LEU A 62 -4.52 2.01 16.15
N ARG A 63 -4.81 2.22 14.86
CA ARG A 63 -4.82 3.54 14.24
C ARG A 63 -5.81 4.48 14.94
N ASN A 64 -7.02 4.02 15.23
CA ASN A 64 -8.03 4.85 15.90
C ASN A 64 -7.55 5.32 17.27
N ILE A 65 -6.92 4.43 18.06
CA ILE A 65 -6.30 4.75 19.34
C ILE A 65 -5.19 5.80 19.17
N LEU A 66 -4.29 5.60 18.19
CA LEU A 66 -3.16 6.51 17.95
C LEU A 66 -3.59 7.90 17.46
N LEU A 67 -4.66 7.99 16.68
CA LEU A 67 -5.12 9.26 16.10
C LEU A 67 -6.10 10.04 16.98
N HIS A 68 -6.90 9.36 17.81
CA HIS A 68 -7.98 10.01 18.58
C HIS A 68 -7.82 9.87 20.10
N GLY A 69 -6.80 9.15 20.57
CA GLY A 69 -6.61 8.82 21.98
C GLY A 69 -7.53 7.68 22.42
N GLY A 70 -6.98 6.70 23.16
CA GLY A 70 -7.77 5.62 23.74
C GLY A 70 -8.76 6.16 24.78
N ALA A 71 -10.03 5.73 24.69
CA ALA A 71 -11.00 5.88 25.76
C ALA A 71 -10.68 4.92 26.92
#